data_AF-A0A7J8BRF1-F1
#
_entry.id   AF-A0A7J8BRF1-F1
#
_cell.length_a   1.000
_cell.length_b   1.000
_cell.length_c   1.000
_cell.angle_alpha   90.00
_cell.angle_beta   90.00
_cell.angle_gamma   90.00
#
_symmetry.space_group_name_H-M   'P 1'
#
loop_
_entity.id
_entity.type
_entity.pdbx_description
1 polymer ?
#
loop_
_entity_poly.entity_id
_entity_poly.type
_entity_poly.pdbx_seq_one_letter_code
_entity_poly.pdbx_strand_id
1 'polypeptide(L)'
;MKRQDSIPHHSDYDEEEWDRVWANVGKSLNCIIAMVDKLIERDGGSEGGSGGSRDGETDPSVADAIIAPPKEDWYEQLYPLILTLKDCMGEVVNRAKQSLTFVLLQELAYSLPQCLMLTLRRDIVFSQALAGLVCGFIIKLHTSLHDPGFLQQLHTVGLIVQYEGLLSTYSDEIGMLEDMAVGISDLKKVAFKIIEAKSNDVLPVITGRRDHYVVEVKLPARMFESLPLQIKEGQLLHVYPVLFNIGINEQQTLAERFGDVSLQESINQENFELLKEYYTIFMEKMPPDYISHFQEQNDIKDLLENLHQNIQAKKRKNVEIMWLAATICRKLNGIRFTCCKSAKDRTSMSVTLEQCSILRDEHQLHKDFFIRALDCMRREGCRIENVLKNIKCRKYAFNMLQLMAFPKYYRPPEGTYGKADT
;
A
#
# COMPACT_ATOMS: atom_id res chain seq x y z
N MET A 1 3.93 37.37 -21.25
CA MET A 1 5.25 36.86 -20.81
C MET A 1 5.50 35.55 -21.52
N LYS A 2 6.50 35.49 -22.40
CA LYS A 2 6.85 34.31 -23.21
C LYS A 2 7.37 33.21 -22.29
N ARG A 3 6.85 31.98 -22.41
CA ARG A 3 7.44 30.77 -21.81
C ARG A 3 8.80 30.55 -22.49
N GLN A 4 9.87 30.62 -21.72
CA GLN A 4 11.16 30.05 -22.10
C GLN A 4 11.10 28.56 -21.78
N ASP A 5 10.48 27.79 -22.67
CA ASP A 5 10.68 26.34 -22.75
C ASP A 5 11.98 26.10 -23.50
N SER A 6 13.10 26.30 -22.81
CA SER A 6 14.42 25.88 -23.29
C SER A 6 15.04 25.02 -22.22
N ILE A 7 14.79 23.71 -22.34
CA ILE A 7 15.71 22.67 -21.86
C ILE A 7 17.11 23.13 -22.32
N PRO A 8 18.15 23.10 -21.47
CA PRO A 8 19.49 23.45 -21.90
C PRO A 8 19.80 22.65 -23.16
N HIS A 9 20.16 23.37 -24.24
CA HIS A 9 20.64 22.77 -25.46
C HIS A 9 21.63 21.66 -25.12
N HIS A 10 21.50 20.52 -25.80
CA HIS A 10 22.52 19.48 -25.90
C HIS A 10 23.90 20.14 -25.80
N SER A 11 24.55 20.04 -24.64
CA SER A 11 26.00 19.93 -24.66
C SER A 11 26.22 18.64 -25.41
N ASP A 12 26.76 18.75 -26.62
CA ASP A 12 27.14 17.61 -27.43
C ASP A 12 27.74 16.55 -26.50
N TYR A 13 27.19 15.33 -26.57
CA TYR A 13 27.76 14.21 -25.84
C TYR A 13 29.25 14.18 -26.22
N ASP A 14 30.12 14.54 -25.28
CA ASP A 14 31.54 14.71 -25.56
C ASP A 14 32.17 13.32 -25.65
N GLU A 15 31.93 12.65 -26.79
CA GLU A 15 32.55 11.37 -27.15
C GLU A 15 34.06 11.47 -26.94
N GLU A 16 34.66 12.64 -27.23
CA GLU A 16 36.08 12.87 -27.03
C GLU A 16 36.50 12.75 -25.57
N GLU A 17 35.67 13.10 -24.59
CA GLU A 17 36.04 12.96 -23.18
C GLU A 17 36.00 11.50 -22.70
N TRP A 18 35.00 10.72 -23.12
CA TRP A 18 34.99 9.27 -22.83
C TRP A 18 36.12 8.54 -23.55
N ASP A 19 36.39 8.92 -24.79
CA ASP A 19 37.51 8.42 -25.58
C ASP A 19 38.85 8.78 -24.94
N ARG A 20 38.98 9.96 -24.31
CA ARG A 20 40.19 10.35 -23.56
C ARG A 20 40.43 9.46 -22.34
N VAL A 21 39.41 9.18 -21.53
CA VAL A 21 39.60 8.33 -20.34
C VAL A 21 39.93 6.89 -20.75
N TRP A 22 39.26 6.34 -21.77
CA TRP A 22 39.60 5.02 -22.31
C TRP A 22 40.95 4.97 -23.01
N ALA A 23 41.34 6.04 -23.70
CA ALA A 23 42.67 6.15 -24.30
C ALA A 23 43.78 6.15 -23.24
N ASN A 24 43.55 6.70 -22.05
CA ASN A 24 44.51 6.62 -20.94
C ASN A 24 44.70 5.18 -20.43
N VAL A 25 43.62 4.41 -20.32
CA VAL A 25 43.68 2.98 -19.99
C VAL A 25 44.46 2.21 -21.08
N GLY A 26 44.14 2.46 -22.35
CA GLY A 26 44.85 1.84 -23.48
C GLY A 26 46.34 2.18 -23.51
N LYS A 27 46.70 3.44 -23.28
CA LYS A 27 48.10 3.88 -23.16
C LYS A 27 48.81 3.19 -21.99
N SER A 28 48.16 3.10 -20.83
CA SER A 28 48.73 2.43 -19.66
C SER A 28 48.97 0.94 -19.89
N LEU A 29 48.04 0.25 -20.57
CA LEU A 29 48.20 -1.15 -20.98
C LEU A 29 49.36 -1.33 -21.96
N ASN A 30 49.45 -0.45 -22.97
CA ASN A 30 50.56 -0.49 -23.93
C ASN A 30 51.92 -0.29 -23.25
N CYS A 31 52.01 0.57 -22.23
CA CYS A 31 53.23 0.73 -21.44
C CYS A 31 53.60 -0.54 -20.64
N ILE A 32 52.60 -1.24 -20.08
CA ILE A 32 52.83 -2.52 -19.40
C ILE A 32 53.32 -3.57 -20.40
N ILE A 33 52.65 -3.70 -21.55
CA ILE A 33 53.02 -4.66 -22.61
C ILE A 33 54.45 -4.40 -23.07
N ALA A 34 54.79 -3.16 -23.41
CA ALA A 34 56.14 -2.79 -23.84
C ALA A 34 57.21 -3.05 -22.76
N MET A 35 56.88 -2.87 -21.47
CA MET A 35 57.79 -3.18 -20.37
C MET A 35 57.99 -4.69 -20.22
N VAL A 36 56.91 -5.48 -20.32
CA VAL A 36 56.96 -6.95 -20.29
C VAL A 36 57.79 -7.49 -21.45
N ASP A 37 57.55 -7.02 -22.68
CA ASP A 37 58.31 -7.44 -23.86
C ASP A 37 59.81 -7.17 -23.68
N LYS A 38 60.16 -5.98 -23.17
CA LYS A 38 61.56 -5.60 -22.86
C LYS A 38 62.18 -6.50 -21.78
N LEU A 39 61.42 -6.89 -20.76
CA LEU A 39 61.90 -7.79 -19.71
C LEU A 39 62.09 -9.23 -20.25
N ILE A 40 61.20 -9.72 -21.11
CA ILE A 40 61.31 -11.02 -21.79
C ILE A 40 62.55 -11.08 -22.69
N GLU A 41 62.75 -10.07 -23.54
CA GLU A 41 63.91 -9.99 -24.45
C GLU A 41 65.25 -9.98 -23.69
N ARG A 42 65.26 -9.39 -22.48
CA ARG A 42 66.46 -9.25 -21.65
C ARG A 42 66.77 -10.50 -20.83
N ASP A 43 65.76 -11.29 -20.43
CA ASP A 43 65.94 -12.62 -19.82
C ASP A 43 66.38 -13.66 -20.87
N GLY A 44 65.85 -13.60 -22.09
CA GLY A 44 66.22 -14.49 -23.19
C GLY A 44 67.64 -14.29 -23.76
N GLY A 45 68.28 -13.14 -23.48
CA GLY A 45 69.64 -12.82 -23.89
C GLY A 45 70.75 -13.42 -23.00
N SER A 46 70.41 -14.00 -21.85
CA SER A 46 71.40 -14.48 -20.86
C SER A 46 71.78 -15.97 -20.95
N GLU A 47 71.22 -16.75 -21.89
CA GLU A 47 71.54 -18.19 -22.05
C GLU A 47 72.34 -18.56 -23.32
N GLY A 48 72.90 -17.58 -24.03
CA GLY A 48 73.57 -17.80 -25.32
C GLY A 48 75.07 -17.48 -25.36
N GLY A 49 75.92 -18.24 -24.67
CA GLY A 49 77.34 -18.31 -25.07
C GLY A 49 78.37 -18.69 -24.01
N SER A 50 78.79 -19.97 -23.98
CA SER A 50 80.21 -20.34 -24.02
C SER A 50 80.38 -21.84 -24.30
N GLY A 51 80.79 -22.19 -25.51
CA GLY A 51 81.37 -23.49 -25.82
C GLY A 51 82.88 -23.36 -25.98
N GLY A 52 83.65 -24.21 -25.29
CA GLY A 52 85.02 -24.56 -25.70
C GLY A 52 86.13 -24.52 -24.64
N SER A 53 86.48 -25.71 -24.14
CA SER A 53 87.84 -26.23 -23.84
C SER A 53 88.60 -25.87 -22.54
N ARG A 54 88.59 -26.85 -21.62
CA ARG A 54 89.69 -27.62 -20.98
C ARG A 54 90.85 -26.97 -20.17
N ASP A 55 90.95 -27.53 -18.95
CA ASP A 55 92.10 -27.99 -18.14
C ASP A 55 92.91 -27.01 -17.25
N GLY A 56 92.98 -27.35 -15.94
CA GLY A 56 94.13 -27.07 -15.07
C GLY A 56 93.83 -26.41 -13.72
N GLU A 57 94.00 -27.16 -12.62
CA GLU A 57 93.84 -26.74 -11.22
C GLU A 57 94.85 -25.68 -10.73
N THR A 58 94.40 -24.86 -9.76
CA THR A 58 94.96 -24.48 -8.42
C THR A 58 94.98 -22.97 -8.11
N ASP A 59 94.34 -22.64 -6.99
CA ASP A 59 94.12 -21.35 -6.27
C ASP A 59 95.39 -20.53 -5.91
N PRO A 60 95.33 -19.31 -5.31
CA PRO A 60 94.19 -18.40 -5.09
C PRO A 60 94.48 -16.88 -5.30
N SER A 61 93.41 -16.09 -5.19
CA SER A 61 93.37 -14.65 -4.84
C SER A 61 93.77 -13.61 -5.89
N VAL A 62 92.80 -12.76 -6.24
CA VAL A 62 92.75 -11.30 -5.98
C VAL A 62 91.54 -10.76 -6.77
N ALA A 63 90.79 -9.89 -6.10
CA ALA A 63 89.81 -8.94 -6.61
C ALA A 63 89.45 -9.04 -8.11
N ASP A 64 88.22 -9.47 -8.38
CA ASP A 64 87.39 -8.75 -9.34
C ASP A 64 85.95 -8.81 -8.88
N ALA A 65 85.38 -7.63 -8.66
CA ALA A 65 83.97 -7.43 -8.47
C ALA A 65 83.27 -7.78 -9.79
N ILE A 66 82.92 -9.05 -9.98
CA ILE A 66 81.92 -9.44 -10.95
C ILE A 66 80.59 -8.95 -10.38
N ILE A 67 80.20 -7.75 -10.78
CA ILE A 67 78.82 -7.28 -10.71
C ILE A 67 78.02 -8.28 -11.54
N ALA A 68 77.42 -9.28 -10.90
CA ALA A 68 76.25 -9.93 -11.47
C ALA A 68 75.23 -8.80 -11.70
N PRO A 69 74.66 -8.64 -12.91
CA PRO A 69 73.58 -7.67 -13.07
C PRO A 69 72.51 -8.05 -12.06
N PRO A 70 71.92 -7.09 -11.32
CA PRO A 70 70.83 -7.45 -10.44
C PRO A 70 69.80 -8.16 -11.32
N LYS A 71 69.34 -9.35 -10.90
CA LYS A 71 68.06 -9.85 -11.39
C LYS A 71 67.05 -8.77 -11.00
N GLU A 72 66.81 -7.85 -11.93
CA GLU A 72 65.86 -6.77 -11.75
C GLU A 72 64.53 -7.44 -11.42
N ASP A 73 64.01 -7.12 -10.24
CA ASP A 73 62.77 -7.70 -9.80
C ASP A 73 61.68 -7.20 -10.75
N TRP A 74 61.13 -8.11 -11.55
CA TRP A 74 60.00 -7.85 -12.45
C TRP A 74 58.90 -7.07 -11.72
N TYR A 75 58.75 -7.34 -10.43
CA TYR A 75 57.85 -6.63 -9.55
C TYR A 75 58.14 -5.13 -9.47
N GLU A 76 59.38 -4.70 -9.23
CA GLU A 76 59.72 -3.27 -9.07
C GLU A 76 59.46 -2.44 -10.33
N GLN A 77 59.64 -3.03 -11.52
CA GLN A 77 59.42 -2.33 -12.79
C GLN A 77 57.95 -2.34 -13.25
N LEU A 78 57.22 -3.42 -12.99
CA LEU A 78 55.81 -3.52 -13.38
C LEU A 78 54.88 -2.86 -12.37
N TYR A 79 55.25 -2.83 -11.09
CA TYR A 79 54.39 -2.33 -10.02
C TYR A 79 53.92 -0.87 -10.25
N PRO A 80 54.77 0.11 -10.60
CA PRO A 80 54.32 1.48 -10.90
C PRO A 80 53.37 1.56 -12.10
N LEU A 81 53.56 0.70 -13.12
CA LEU A 81 52.71 0.66 -14.30
C LEU A 81 51.35 0.04 -13.99
N ILE A 82 51.32 -0.99 -13.15
CA ILE A 82 50.08 -1.60 -12.63
C ILE A 82 49.31 -0.60 -11.76
N LEU A 83 50.00 0.18 -10.91
CA LEU A 83 49.37 1.26 -10.16
C LEU A 83 48.77 2.33 -11.08
N THR A 84 49.51 2.74 -12.12
CA THR A 84 49.01 3.70 -13.12
C THR A 84 47.77 3.16 -13.84
N LEU A 85 47.76 1.88 -14.23
CA LEU A 85 46.60 1.25 -14.85
C LEU A 85 45.40 1.23 -13.90
N LYS A 86 45.64 0.91 -12.62
CA LYS A 86 44.61 0.92 -11.58
C LYS A 86 44.00 2.32 -11.42
N ASP A 87 44.83 3.36 -11.44
CA ASP A 87 44.37 4.74 -11.33
C ASP A 87 43.57 5.17 -12.57
N CYS A 88 44.05 4.85 -13.79
CA CYS A 88 43.30 5.07 -15.03
C CYS A 88 41.95 4.34 -15.04
N MET A 89 41.91 3.09 -14.55
CA MET A 89 40.66 2.33 -14.40
C MET A 89 39.74 2.97 -13.36
N GLY A 90 40.32 3.51 -12.29
CA GLY A 90 39.61 4.27 -11.26
C GLY A 90 38.90 5.50 -11.82
N GLU A 91 39.52 6.22 -12.75
CA GLU A 91 38.89 7.34 -13.45
C GLU A 91 37.69 6.90 -14.29
N VAL A 92 37.81 5.82 -15.07
CA VAL A 92 36.70 5.24 -15.84
C VAL A 92 35.53 4.89 -14.93
N VAL A 93 35.80 4.18 -13.83
CA VAL A 93 34.78 3.76 -12.87
C VAL A 93 34.10 4.95 -12.21
N ASN A 94 34.85 5.96 -11.79
CA ASN A 94 34.29 7.17 -11.19
C ASN A 94 33.39 7.92 -12.18
N ARG A 95 33.82 8.04 -13.43
CA ARG A 95 33.04 8.73 -14.47
C ARG A 95 31.79 7.96 -14.87
N ALA A 96 31.86 6.63 -14.92
CA ALA A 96 30.70 5.76 -15.11
C ALA A 96 29.67 5.95 -13.98
N LYS A 97 30.12 5.99 -12.71
CA LYS A 97 29.25 6.24 -11.56
C LYS A 97 28.57 7.61 -11.63
N GLN A 98 29.31 8.66 -11.98
CA GLN A 98 28.75 10.00 -12.13
C GLN A 98 27.72 10.06 -13.26
N SER A 99 28.03 9.47 -14.41
CA SER A 99 27.12 9.43 -15.57
C SER A 99 25.84 8.65 -15.25
N LEU A 100 25.95 7.50 -14.58
CA LEU A 100 24.80 6.73 -14.12
C LEU A 100 23.95 7.54 -13.12
N THR A 101 24.59 8.23 -12.18
CA THR A 101 23.90 9.10 -11.21
C THR A 101 23.13 10.21 -11.93
N PHE A 102 23.73 10.83 -12.95
CA PHE A 102 23.08 11.85 -13.76
C PHE A 102 21.85 11.30 -14.50
N VAL A 103 21.97 10.13 -15.14
CA VAL A 103 20.85 9.48 -15.83
C VAL A 103 19.72 9.16 -14.86
N LEU A 104 20.03 8.61 -13.69
CA LEU A 104 19.03 8.34 -12.64
C LEU A 104 18.35 9.62 -12.14
N LEU A 105 19.12 10.71 -11.96
CA LEU A 105 18.56 12.01 -11.59
C LEU A 105 17.66 12.60 -12.68
N GLN A 106 18.02 12.42 -13.96
CA GLN A 106 17.22 12.88 -15.09
C GLN A 106 15.91 12.09 -15.21
N GLU A 107 15.96 10.77 -15.00
CA GLU A 107 14.77 9.91 -14.94
C GLU A 107 13.85 10.30 -13.77
N LEU A 108 14.42 10.57 -12.60
CA LEU A 108 13.69 11.10 -11.44
C LEU A 108 13.06 12.46 -11.74
N ALA A 109 13.80 13.37 -12.38
CA ALA A 109 13.29 14.70 -12.75
C ALA A 109 12.13 14.62 -13.75
N TYR A 110 12.21 13.70 -14.72
CA TYR A 110 11.16 13.47 -15.71
C TYR A 110 9.88 12.88 -15.09
N SER A 111 10.04 11.95 -14.14
CA SER A 111 8.91 11.30 -13.45
C SER A 111 8.32 12.14 -12.30
N LEU A 112 9.04 13.14 -11.81
CA LEU A 112 8.66 13.95 -10.65
C LEU A 112 7.27 14.59 -10.77
N PRO A 113 6.86 15.22 -11.89
CA PRO A 113 5.53 15.82 -12.00
C PRO A 113 4.41 14.78 -11.84
N GLN A 114 4.58 13.59 -12.44
CA GLN A 114 3.61 12.50 -12.31
C GLN A 114 3.57 11.95 -10.89
N CYS A 115 4.73 11.76 -10.26
CA CYS A 115 4.82 11.33 -8.86
C CYS A 115 4.12 12.33 -7.91
N LEU A 116 4.31 13.64 -8.12
CA LEU A 116 3.65 14.68 -7.34
C LEU A 116 2.13 14.67 -7.54
N MET A 117 1.64 14.46 -8.76
CA MET A 117 0.20 14.36 -9.04
C MET A 117 -0.42 13.11 -8.40
N LEU A 118 0.26 11.97 -8.47
CA LEU A 118 -0.18 10.72 -7.81
C LEU A 118 -0.17 10.87 -6.29
N THR A 119 0.84 11.56 -5.74
CA THR A 119 0.92 11.87 -4.31
C THR A 119 -0.25 12.75 -3.87
N LEU A 120 -0.55 13.81 -4.62
CA LEU A 120 -1.69 14.67 -4.33
C LEU A 120 -3.02 13.90 -4.43
N ARG A 121 -3.18 13.05 -5.44
CA ARG A 121 -4.37 12.20 -5.59
C ARG A 121 -4.54 11.28 -4.37
N ARG A 122 -3.45 10.63 -3.93
CA ARG A 122 -3.44 9.77 -2.74
C ARG A 122 -3.78 10.55 -1.46
N ASP A 123 -3.26 11.76 -1.29
CA ASP A 123 -3.58 12.64 -0.15
C ASP A 123 -5.07 13.03 -0.11
N ILE A 124 -5.67 13.33 -1.27
CA ILE A 124 -7.09 13.66 -1.39
C ILE A 124 -7.96 12.46 -0.99
N VAL A 125 -7.65 11.28 -1.52
CA VAL A 125 -8.42 10.06 -1.23
C VAL A 125 -8.26 9.67 0.25
N PHE A 126 -7.05 9.74 0.79
CA PHE A 126 -6.78 9.50 2.21
C PHE A 126 -7.56 10.47 3.11
N SER A 127 -7.58 11.76 2.78
CA SER A 127 -8.35 12.78 3.53
C SER A 127 -9.85 12.46 3.58
N GLN A 128 -10.43 12.02 2.45
CA GLN A 128 -11.83 11.59 2.38
C GLN A 128 -12.10 10.36 3.25
N ALA A 129 -11.22 9.36 3.18
CA ALA A 129 -11.33 8.13 3.97
C ALA A 129 -11.17 8.41 5.47
N LEU A 130 -10.21 9.26 5.85
CA LEU A 130 -9.93 9.66 7.22
C LEU A 130 -11.12 10.42 7.82
N ALA A 131 -11.71 11.37 7.09
CA ALA A 131 -12.88 12.09 7.56
C ALA A 131 -14.05 11.14 7.93
N GLY A 132 -14.30 10.14 7.07
CA GLY A 132 -15.27 9.08 7.36
C GLY A 132 -14.91 8.28 8.60
N LEU A 133 -13.66 7.81 8.69
CA LEU A 133 -13.13 7.05 9.83
C LEU A 133 -13.30 7.81 11.15
N VAL A 134 -12.91 9.09 11.20
CA VAL A 134 -13.03 9.93 12.40
C VAL A 134 -14.48 10.05 12.85
N CYS A 135 -15.40 10.28 11.91
CA CYS A 135 -16.83 10.33 12.23
C CYS A 135 -17.33 9.00 12.79
N GLY A 136 -16.97 7.88 12.15
CA GLY A 136 -17.34 6.54 12.63
C GLY A 136 -16.76 6.23 14.01
N PHE A 137 -15.50 6.59 14.25
CA PHE A 137 -14.82 6.38 15.54
C PHE A 137 -15.52 7.15 16.66
N ILE A 138 -15.84 8.43 16.43
CA ILE A 138 -16.56 9.25 17.40
C ILE A 138 -17.93 8.64 17.70
N ILE A 139 -18.70 8.27 16.67
CA ILE A 139 -20.01 7.62 16.88
C ILE A 139 -19.86 6.34 17.70
N LYS A 140 -18.92 5.45 17.32
CA LYS A 140 -18.70 4.18 18.00
C LYS A 140 -18.29 4.37 19.45
N LEU A 141 -17.34 5.28 19.72
CA LEU A 141 -16.89 5.62 21.06
C LEU A 141 -18.04 6.11 21.94
N HIS A 142 -18.87 7.02 21.42
CA HIS A 142 -20.03 7.53 22.14
C HIS A 142 -21.07 6.44 22.42
N THR A 143 -21.35 5.55 21.47
CA THR A 143 -22.35 4.49 21.64
C THR A 143 -21.87 3.34 22.53
N SER A 144 -20.56 3.13 22.65
CA SER A 144 -19.97 1.99 23.37
C SER A 144 -19.14 2.41 24.59
N LEU A 145 -19.29 3.64 25.08
CA LEU A 145 -18.53 4.16 26.23
C LEU A 145 -18.78 3.38 27.53
N HIS A 146 -19.95 2.76 27.66
CA HIS A 146 -20.33 1.98 28.84
C HIS A 146 -20.14 0.47 28.67
N ASP A 147 -19.57 0.03 27.55
CA ASP A 147 -19.23 -1.36 27.31
C ASP A 147 -17.77 -1.62 27.75
N PRO A 148 -17.55 -2.29 28.89
CA PRO A 148 -16.20 -2.56 29.38
C PRO A 148 -15.43 -3.51 28.45
N GLY A 149 -16.12 -4.43 27.77
CA GLY A 149 -15.50 -5.35 26.81
C GLY A 149 -14.96 -4.61 25.60
N PHE A 150 -15.76 -3.69 25.05
CA PHE A 150 -15.32 -2.81 23.97
C PHE A 150 -14.13 -1.92 24.38
N LEU A 151 -14.19 -1.28 25.55
CA LEU A 151 -13.10 -0.41 26.01
C LEU A 151 -11.80 -1.19 26.27
N GLN A 152 -11.92 -2.43 26.77
CA GLN A 152 -10.78 -3.34 26.91
C GLN A 152 -10.18 -3.68 25.54
N GLN A 153 -11.01 -4.10 24.59
CA GLN A 153 -10.60 -4.41 23.22
C GLN A 153 -9.93 -3.20 22.54
N LEU A 154 -10.50 -2.01 22.71
CA LEU A 154 -10.05 -0.79 22.05
C LEU A 154 -8.59 -0.43 22.38
N HIS A 155 -8.17 -0.55 23.64
CA HIS A 155 -6.80 -0.22 24.04
C HIS A 155 -5.84 -1.43 24.01
N THR A 156 -6.34 -2.67 24.03
CA THR A 156 -5.49 -3.87 24.03
C THR A 156 -5.20 -4.35 22.61
N VAL A 157 -6.21 -4.36 21.76
CA VAL A 157 -6.18 -4.89 20.40
C VAL A 157 -6.22 -3.76 19.38
N GLY A 158 -7.11 -2.77 19.58
CA GLY A 158 -7.45 -1.77 18.57
C GLY A 158 -8.76 -2.11 17.87
N LEU A 159 -9.13 -1.29 16.88
CA LEU A 159 -10.47 -1.28 16.29
C LEU A 159 -10.46 -1.77 14.84
N ILE A 160 -11.21 -2.83 14.54
CA ILE A 160 -11.46 -3.24 13.15
C ILE A 160 -12.47 -2.31 12.48
N VAL A 161 -12.18 -1.92 11.25
CA VAL A 161 -13.03 -1.04 10.44
C VAL A 161 -13.25 -1.67 9.07
N GLN A 162 -14.47 -2.11 8.81
CA GLN A 162 -14.82 -2.76 7.55
C GLN A 162 -15.49 -1.77 6.60
N TYR A 163 -14.91 -1.63 5.42
CA TYR A 163 -15.45 -0.90 4.29
C TYR A 163 -16.05 -1.88 3.29
N GLU A 164 -17.33 -1.69 2.99
CA GLU A 164 -18.06 -2.38 1.93
C GLU A 164 -18.05 -1.52 0.66
N GLY A 165 -17.46 -2.05 -0.41
CA GLY A 165 -17.42 -1.42 -1.73
C GLY A 165 -18.44 -2.03 -2.68
N LEU A 166 -19.19 -1.18 -3.38
CA LEU A 166 -20.18 -1.59 -4.39
C LEU A 166 -19.77 -1.21 -5.82
N LEU A 167 -18.49 -0.88 -6.03
CA LEU A 167 -17.93 -0.39 -7.29
C LEU A 167 -17.71 -1.54 -8.27
N SER A 168 -17.97 -1.31 -9.55
CA SER A 168 -17.66 -2.29 -10.60
C SER A 168 -16.21 -2.23 -11.03
N THR A 169 -15.65 -3.37 -11.43
CA THR A 169 -14.31 -3.47 -12.04
C THR A 169 -14.32 -3.13 -13.54
N TYR A 170 -15.13 -2.15 -13.95
CA TYR A 170 -15.32 -1.80 -15.35
C TYR A 170 -15.39 -0.28 -15.52
N SER A 171 -14.81 0.21 -16.61
CA SER A 171 -14.80 1.65 -16.97
C SER A 171 -14.31 2.51 -15.79
N ASP A 172 -14.91 3.67 -15.54
CA ASP A 172 -14.40 4.65 -14.57
C ASP A 172 -14.39 4.14 -13.12
N GLU A 173 -15.22 3.15 -12.78
CA GLU A 173 -15.30 2.64 -11.41
C GLU A 173 -14.09 1.78 -11.02
N ILE A 174 -13.31 1.28 -11.98
CA ILE A 174 -12.09 0.52 -11.67
C ILE A 174 -11.03 1.43 -11.02
N GLY A 175 -10.81 2.63 -11.58
CA GLY A 175 -9.86 3.60 -11.01
C GLY A 175 -10.33 4.17 -9.67
N MET A 176 -11.65 4.26 -9.44
CA MET A 176 -12.20 4.58 -8.13
C MET A 176 -11.92 3.48 -7.10
N LEU A 177 -11.98 2.21 -7.51
CA LEU A 177 -11.68 1.07 -6.65
C LEU A 177 -10.19 1.01 -6.30
N GLU A 178 -9.30 1.27 -7.27
CA GLU A 178 -7.85 1.36 -7.04
C GLU A 178 -7.51 2.46 -6.01
N ASP A 179 -8.05 3.66 -6.20
CA ASP A 179 -7.89 4.77 -5.27
C ASP A 179 -8.40 4.39 -3.87
N MET A 180 -9.62 3.84 -3.80
CA MET A 180 -10.27 3.46 -2.55
C MET A 180 -9.47 2.39 -1.80
N ALA A 181 -8.92 1.38 -2.50
CA ALA A 181 -8.09 0.35 -1.90
C ALA A 181 -6.82 0.93 -1.24
N VAL A 182 -6.12 1.82 -1.94
CA VAL A 182 -4.91 2.49 -1.41
C VAL A 182 -5.27 3.40 -0.24
N GLY A 183 -6.31 4.24 -0.40
CA GLY A 183 -6.72 5.20 0.62
C GLY A 183 -7.20 4.54 1.92
N ILE A 184 -7.91 3.41 1.82
CA ILE A 184 -8.34 2.63 2.99
C ILE A 184 -7.16 1.91 3.64
N SER A 185 -6.26 1.31 2.84
CA SER A 185 -5.06 0.67 3.37
C SER A 185 -4.19 1.65 4.16
N ASP A 186 -4.09 2.91 3.72
CA ASP A 186 -3.36 3.96 4.42
C ASP A 186 -3.94 4.34 5.78
N LEU A 187 -5.22 4.04 6.06
CA LEU A 187 -5.80 4.31 7.37
C LEU A 187 -5.12 3.52 8.50
N LYS A 188 -4.38 2.44 8.19
CA LYS A 188 -3.55 1.72 9.18
C LYS A 188 -2.47 2.60 9.83
N LYS A 189 -2.14 3.72 9.18
CA LYS A 189 -1.16 4.71 9.66
C LYS A 189 -1.77 5.71 10.66
N VAL A 190 -3.06 5.58 10.93
CA VAL A 190 -3.82 6.45 11.84
C VAL A 190 -3.93 5.78 13.20
N ALA A 191 -3.70 6.55 14.25
CA ALA A 191 -4.06 6.18 15.61
C ALA A 191 -4.93 7.25 16.25
N PHE A 192 -5.83 6.84 17.14
CA PHE A 192 -6.64 7.75 17.92
C PHE A 192 -6.05 7.95 19.31
N LYS A 193 -6.20 9.17 19.83
CA LYS A 193 -5.89 9.48 21.23
C LYS A 193 -7.10 10.19 21.81
N ILE A 194 -7.60 9.71 22.94
CA ILE A 194 -8.72 10.35 23.61
C ILE A 194 -8.18 11.32 24.66
N ILE A 195 -8.69 12.55 24.67
CA ILE A 195 -8.29 13.60 25.60
C ILE A 195 -9.51 14.24 26.26
N GLU A 196 -9.32 14.79 27.45
CA GLU A 196 -10.34 15.59 28.11
C GLU A 196 -10.49 16.96 27.45
N ALA A 197 -11.73 17.36 27.15
CA ALA A 197 -12.06 18.65 26.59
C ALA A 197 -11.84 19.76 27.64
N LYS A 198 -10.86 20.63 27.41
CA LYS A 198 -10.59 21.82 28.27
C LYS A 198 -11.58 22.97 28.07
N SER A 199 -12.38 22.91 27.00
CA SER A 199 -13.37 23.92 26.63
C SER A 199 -14.56 23.24 25.96
N ASN A 200 -15.58 24.02 25.60
CA ASN A 200 -16.73 23.50 24.86
C ASN A 200 -16.40 23.11 23.39
N ASP A 201 -15.18 23.38 22.91
CA ASP A 201 -14.73 22.88 21.61
C ASP A 201 -14.33 21.40 21.69
N VAL A 202 -15.18 20.55 21.11
CA VAL A 202 -15.02 19.10 21.02
C VAL A 202 -14.55 18.63 19.64
N LEU A 203 -14.11 19.55 18.76
CA LEU A 203 -13.63 19.16 17.43
C LEU A 203 -12.33 18.35 17.52
N PRO A 204 -12.22 17.28 16.70
CA PRO A 204 -11.02 16.47 16.66
C PRO A 204 -9.84 17.25 16.07
N VAL A 205 -8.62 16.95 16.54
CA VAL A 205 -7.39 17.59 16.08
C VAL A 205 -6.50 16.53 15.44
N ILE A 206 -5.99 16.80 14.24
CA ILE A 206 -5.13 15.87 13.50
C ILE A 206 -3.69 16.39 13.59
N THR A 207 -2.77 15.51 13.97
CA THR A 207 -1.32 15.79 14.00
C THR A 207 -0.56 14.66 13.33
N GLY A 208 0.73 14.88 13.02
CA GLY A 208 1.61 13.85 12.46
C GLY A 208 2.04 14.11 11.01
N ARG A 209 2.46 13.04 10.34
CA ARG A 209 2.98 13.02 8.96
C ARG A 209 2.37 11.84 8.18
N ARG A 210 2.62 11.75 6.87
CA ARG A 210 2.04 10.72 6.00
C ARG A 210 2.14 9.28 6.50
N ASP A 211 3.21 8.94 7.20
CA ASP A 211 3.45 7.58 7.69
C ASP A 211 2.88 7.33 9.09
N HIS A 212 2.49 8.39 9.80
CA HIS A 212 1.94 8.29 11.15
C HIS A 212 1.10 9.53 11.49
N TYR A 213 -0.22 9.32 11.59
CA TYR A 213 -1.19 10.34 11.99
C TYR A 213 -1.77 10.01 13.36
N VAL A 214 -1.94 11.04 14.18
CA VAL A 214 -2.66 10.94 15.45
C VAL A 214 -3.87 11.86 15.41
N VAL A 215 -5.05 11.28 15.61
CA VAL A 215 -6.31 12.02 15.75
C VAL A 215 -6.68 12.11 17.22
N GLU A 216 -6.63 13.32 17.77
CA GLU A 216 -7.08 13.61 19.12
C GLU A 216 -8.59 13.81 19.14
N VAL A 217 -9.30 12.96 19.87
CA VAL A 217 -10.75 13.04 20.07
C VAL A 217 -11.01 13.55 21.48
N LYS A 218 -11.70 14.70 21.57
CA LYS A 218 -11.99 15.37 22.83
C LYS A 218 -13.31 14.88 23.41
N LEU A 219 -13.30 14.43 24.66
CA LEU A 219 -14.52 14.06 25.40
C LEU A 219 -14.78 15.03 26.56
N PRO A 220 -16.05 15.34 26.88
CA PRO A 220 -16.40 16.05 28.11
C PRO A 220 -15.89 15.31 29.35
N ALA A 221 -15.53 16.05 30.41
CA ALA A 221 -14.96 15.51 31.65
C ALA A 221 -15.68 14.26 32.18
N ARG A 222 -17.02 14.32 32.30
CA ARG A 222 -17.84 13.19 32.78
C ARG A 222 -17.69 11.90 31.96
N MET A 223 -17.55 12.04 30.64
CA MET A 223 -17.35 10.89 29.75
C MET A 223 -15.89 10.41 29.77
N PHE A 224 -14.95 11.33 29.93
CA PHE A 224 -13.53 11.00 30.02
C PHE A 224 -13.22 10.23 31.30
N GLU A 225 -13.82 10.59 32.42
CA GLU A 225 -13.64 9.93 33.72
C GLU A 225 -13.99 8.43 33.70
N SER A 226 -15.01 8.04 32.92
CA SER A 226 -15.44 6.64 32.78
C SER A 226 -14.50 5.76 31.96
N LEU A 227 -13.49 6.34 31.31
CA LEU A 227 -12.53 5.58 30.51
C LEU A 227 -11.52 4.81 31.39
N PRO A 228 -10.97 3.69 30.89
CA PRO A 228 -9.86 2.98 31.50
C PRO A 228 -8.63 3.89 31.66
N LEU A 229 -7.80 3.61 32.67
CA LEU A 229 -6.61 4.42 32.98
C LEU A 229 -5.67 4.54 31.78
N GLN A 230 -5.45 3.45 31.05
CA GLN A 230 -4.57 3.39 29.88
C GLN A 230 -4.98 4.39 28.80
N ILE A 231 -6.28 4.50 28.55
CA ILE A 231 -6.81 5.46 27.58
C ILE A 231 -6.66 6.89 28.11
N LYS A 232 -6.93 7.11 29.41
CA LYS A 232 -6.79 8.43 30.05
C LYS A 232 -5.35 8.93 30.08
N GLU A 233 -4.38 8.03 30.19
CA GLU A 233 -2.94 8.31 30.12
C GLU A 233 -2.46 8.61 28.68
N GLY A 234 -3.36 8.51 27.70
CA GLY A 234 -3.10 8.91 26.33
C GLY A 234 -2.51 7.80 25.45
N GLN A 235 -2.76 6.52 25.79
CA GLN A 235 -2.40 5.40 24.91
C GLN A 235 -3.01 5.59 23.51
N LEU A 236 -2.21 5.29 22.49
CA LEU A 236 -2.64 5.31 21.11
C LEU A 236 -3.52 4.09 20.79
N LEU A 237 -4.66 4.37 20.16
CA LEU A 237 -5.68 3.39 19.81
C LEU A 237 -5.61 3.14 18.30
N HIS A 238 -5.13 1.96 17.92
CA HIS A 238 -4.88 1.60 16.52
C HIS A 238 -6.16 1.17 15.79
N VAL A 239 -6.16 1.36 14.48
CA VAL A 239 -7.24 0.91 13.58
C VAL A 239 -6.73 -0.13 12.58
N TYR A 240 -7.60 -1.08 12.27
CA TYR A 240 -7.36 -2.15 11.30
C TYR A 240 -8.40 -2.03 10.19
N PRO A 241 -8.10 -1.27 9.12
CA PRO A 241 -9.01 -1.09 8.00
C PRO A 241 -9.01 -2.34 7.10
N VAL A 242 -10.19 -2.81 6.72
CA VAL A 242 -10.37 -3.88 5.73
C VAL A 242 -11.43 -3.48 4.69
N LEU A 243 -11.17 -3.78 3.42
CA LEU A 243 -12.04 -3.49 2.28
C LEU A 243 -12.52 -4.78 1.64
N PHE A 244 -13.84 -4.95 1.54
CA PHE A 244 -14.45 -5.97 0.70
C PHE A 244 -15.32 -5.31 -0.37
N ASN A 245 -15.05 -5.60 -1.64
CA ASN A 245 -15.78 -5.03 -2.77
C ASN A 245 -16.52 -6.11 -3.56
N ILE A 246 -17.78 -5.84 -3.88
CA ILE A 246 -18.56 -6.58 -4.88
C ILE A 246 -19.32 -5.58 -5.74
N GLY A 247 -18.99 -5.47 -7.02
CA GLY A 247 -19.71 -4.60 -7.94
C GLY A 247 -21.19 -4.96 -8.07
N ILE A 248 -22.09 -4.01 -7.79
CA ILE A 248 -23.54 -4.21 -7.95
C ILE A 248 -24.10 -3.21 -8.95
N ASN A 249 -23.87 -3.46 -10.24
CA ASN A 249 -24.49 -2.74 -11.35
C ASN A 249 -24.41 -3.60 -12.64
N GLU A 250 -24.96 -3.09 -13.74
CA GLU A 250 -24.84 -3.69 -15.07
C GLU A 250 -23.40 -3.77 -15.57
N GLN A 251 -22.56 -2.78 -15.25
CA GLN A 251 -21.15 -2.74 -15.66
C GLN A 251 -20.35 -3.89 -15.03
N GLN A 252 -20.67 -4.30 -13.80
CA GLN A 252 -20.07 -5.47 -13.19
C GLN A 252 -20.48 -6.75 -13.93
N THR A 253 -21.71 -6.84 -14.44
CA THR A 253 -22.09 -7.99 -15.29
C THR A 253 -21.31 -8.02 -16.60
N LEU A 254 -20.94 -6.85 -17.14
CA LEU A 254 -20.03 -6.78 -18.29
C LEU A 254 -18.63 -7.23 -17.91
N ALA A 255 -18.08 -6.76 -16.77
CA ALA A 255 -16.78 -7.22 -16.27
C ALA A 255 -16.72 -8.73 -16.06
N GLU A 256 -17.71 -9.32 -15.38
CA GLU A 256 -17.77 -10.76 -15.13
C GLU A 256 -17.88 -11.62 -16.39
N ARG A 257 -18.42 -11.07 -17.49
CA ARG A 257 -18.61 -11.81 -18.74
C ARG A 257 -17.50 -11.58 -19.75
N PHE A 258 -16.96 -10.37 -19.81
CA PHE A 258 -16.10 -9.91 -20.91
C PHE A 258 -14.89 -9.09 -20.45
N GLY A 259 -14.81 -8.73 -19.16
CA GLY A 259 -13.73 -7.91 -18.61
C GLY A 259 -12.89 -8.66 -17.60
N ASP A 260 -12.19 -7.89 -16.78
CA ASP A 260 -11.35 -8.40 -15.70
C ASP A 260 -11.97 -8.09 -14.34
N VAL A 261 -11.93 -9.08 -13.45
CA VAL A 261 -12.38 -9.00 -12.05
C VAL A 261 -11.24 -9.26 -11.06
N SER A 262 -10.01 -9.46 -11.55
CA SER A 262 -8.81 -9.80 -10.78
C SER A 262 -8.53 -8.79 -9.67
N LEU A 263 -8.71 -7.49 -9.94
CA LEU A 263 -8.52 -6.43 -8.93
C LEU A 263 -9.44 -6.65 -7.73
N GLN A 264 -10.72 -6.94 -7.96
CA GLN A 264 -11.68 -7.19 -6.88
C GLN A 264 -11.35 -8.48 -6.13
N GLU A 265 -10.98 -9.55 -6.84
CA GLU A 265 -10.58 -10.82 -6.24
C GLU A 265 -9.33 -10.66 -5.36
N SER A 266 -8.31 -9.94 -5.85
CA SER A 266 -7.08 -9.62 -5.11
C SER A 266 -7.36 -8.80 -3.87
N ILE A 267 -8.15 -7.73 -3.98
CA ILE A 267 -8.54 -6.89 -2.84
C ILE A 267 -9.25 -7.73 -1.77
N ASN A 268 -10.25 -8.53 -2.17
CA ASN A 268 -11.01 -9.33 -1.21
C ASN A 268 -10.14 -10.41 -0.54
N GLN A 269 -9.22 -11.03 -1.28
CA GLN A 269 -8.33 -12.04 -0.74
C GLN A 269 -7.30 -11.44 0.23
N GLU A 270 -6.67 -10.31 -0.12
CA GLU A 270 -5.72 -9.62 0.77
C GLU A 270 -6.41 -9.16 2.06
N ASN A 271 -7.60 -8.57 1.94
CA ASN A 271 -8.34 -8.06 3.10
C ASN A 271 -8.95 -9.17 3.97
N PHE A 272 -9.17 -10.36 3.41
CA PHE A 272 -9.48 -11.54 4.21
C PHE A 272 -8.32 -11.94 5.13
N GLU A 273 -7.08 -11.94 4.63
CA GLU A 273 -5.91 -12.25 5.47
C GLU A 273 -5.73 -11.20 6.57
N LEU A 274 -5.92 -9.91 6.27
CA LEU A 274 -5.88 -8.84 7.28
C LEU A 274 -6.97 -9.01 8.36
N LEU A 275 -8.19 -9.38 7.97
CA LEU A 275 -9.27 -9.65 8.92
C LEU A 275 -8.97 -10.85 9.81
N LYS A 276 -8.37 -11.91 9.23
CA LYS A 276 -7.96 -13.11 9.95
C LYS A 276 -6.80 -12.83 10.92
N GLU A 277 -5.84 -12.00 10.52
CA GLU A 277 -4.76 -11.52 11.38
C GLU A 277 -5.32 -10.75 12.57
N TYR A 278 -6.23 -9.79 12.34
CA TYR A 278 -6.90 -9.07 13.42
C TYR A 278 -7.63 -10.01 14.38
N TYR A 279 -8.37 -10.99 13.86
CA TYR A 279 -9.05 -11.98 14.68
C TYR A 279 -8.07 -12.79 15.54
N THR A 280 -6.91 -13.17 14.99
CA THR A 280 -5.87 -13.88 15.74
C THR A 280 -5.34 -13.02 16.88
N ILE A 281 -4.99 -11.76 16.62
CA ILE A 281 -4.52 -10.81 17.64
C ILE A 281 -5.58 -10.61 18.72
N PHE A 282 -6.86 -10.50 18.33
CA PHE A 282 -7.97 -10.39 19.27
C PHE A 282 -8.06 -11.59 20.21
N MET A 283 -7.98 -12.81 19.67
CA MET A 283 -8.02 -14.04 20.46
C MET A 283 -6.82 -14.19 21.40
N GLU A 284 -5.64 -13.71 20.99
CA GLU A 284 -4.41 -13.78 21.78
C GLU A 284 -4.35 -12.75 22.91
N LYS A 285 -4.84 -11.53 22.67
CA LYS A 285 -4.64 -10.41 23.60
C LYS A 285 -5.80 -10.14 24.54
N MET A 286 -7.01 -10.59 24.21
CA MET A 286 -8.16 -10.39 25.09
C MET A 286 -8.12 -11.34 26.30
N PRO A 287 -8.67 -10.95 27.46
CA PRO A 287 -8.69 -11.80 28.65
C PRO A 287 -9.35 -13.17 28.40
N PRO A 288 -8.82 -14.27 28.96
CA PRO A 288 -9.35 -15.62 28.73
C PRO A 288 -10.84 -15.76 29.04
N ASP A 289 -11.31 -15.19 30.16
CA ASP A 289 -12.72 -15.23 30.56
C ASP A 289 -13.63 -14.55 29.53
N TYR A 290 -13.16 -13.43 28.96
CA TYR A 290 -13.88 -12.72 27.90
C TYR A 290 -13.93 -13.56 26.62
N ILE A 291 -12.81 -14.21 26.26
CA ILE A 291 -12.72 -15.08 25.09
C ILE A 291 -13.65 -16.29 25.20
N SER A 292 -13.72 -16.95 26.36
CA SER A 292 -14.62 -18.09 26.56
C SER A 292 -16.07 -17.71 26.31
N HIS A 293 -16.55 -16.62 26.94
CA HIS A 293 -17.90 -16.12 26.70
C HIS A 293 -18.13 -15.64 25.26
N PHE A 294 -17.10 -15.02 24.64
CA PHE A 294 -17.17 -14.57 23.27
C PHE A 294 -17.38 -15.75 22.29
N GLN A 295 -16.64 -16.85 22.48
CA GLN A 295 -16.75 -18.06 21.65
C GLN A 295 -18.08 -18.78 21.83
N GLU A 296 -18.66 -18.80 23.04
CA GLU A 296 -19.98 -19.38 23.30
C GLU A 296 -21.11 -18.66 22.53
N GLN A 297 -20.96 -17.34 22.34
CA GLN A 297 -21.98 -16.50 21.70
C GLN A 297 -21.73 -16.26 20.21
N ASN A 298 -20.49 -16.50 19.74
CA ASN A 298 -20.08 -16.11 18.40
C ASN A 298 -19.28 -17.21 17.71
N ASP A 299 -19.82 -17.64 16.58
CA ASP A 299 -19.16 -18.56 15.67
C ASP A 299 -18.31 -17.83 14.61
N ILE A 300 -17.35 -17.00 15.07
CA ILE A 300 -16.51 -16.21 14.16
C ILE A 300 -15.63 -17.11 13.29
N LYS A 301 -15.18 -18.25 13.83
CA LYS A 301 -14.31 -19.16 13.10
C LYS A 301 -15.03 -19.74 11.89
N ASP A 302 -16.25 -20.24 12.05
CA ASP A 302 -17.02 -20.78 10.92
C ASP A 302 -17.42 -19.66 9.96
N LEU A 303 -17.72 -18.45 10.45
CA LEU A 303 -17.95 -17.29 9.58
C LEU A 303 -16.72 -16.92 8.73
N LEU A 304 -15.51 -16.97 9.28
CA LEU A 304 -14.26 -16.74 8.55
C LEU A 304 -14.01 -17.83 7.51
N GLU A 305 -14.26 -19.09 7.86
CA GLU A 305 -14.15 -20.21 6.92
C GLU A 305 -15.16 -20.07 5.77
N ASN A 306 -16.41 -19.72 6.08
CA ASN A 306 -17.44 -19.44 5.08
C ASN A 306 -17.09 -18.24 4.20
N LEU A 307 -16.49 -17.18 4.76
CA LEU A 307 -16.04 -16.01 4.00
C LEU A 307 -14.93 -16.42 3.02
N HIS A 308 -13.95 -17.19 3.48
CA HIS A 308 -12.88 -17.72 2.64
C HIS A 308 -13.43 -18.56 1.48
N GLN A 309 -14.33 -19.50 1.77
CA GLN A 309 -14.97 -20.33 0.75
C GLN A 309 -15.74 -19.47 -0.27
N ASN A 310 -16.46 -18.44 0.18
CA ASN A 310 -17.21 -17.56 -0.72
C ASN A 310 -16.32 -16.70 -1.62
N ILE A 311 -15.15 -16.29 -1.15
CA ILE A 311 -14.13 -15.60 -1.96
C ILE A 311 -13.60 -16.55 -3.05
N GLN A 312 -13.38 -17.81 -2.72
CA GLN A 312 -12.88 -18.83 -3.66
C GLN A 312 -13.94 -19.36 -4.62
N ALA A 313 -15.23 -19.27 -4.28
CA ALA A 313 -16.33 -19.89 -5.03
C ALA A 313 -16.60 -19.30 -6.43
N LYS A 314 -15.92 -18.22 -6.84
CA LYS A 314 -16.07 -17.51 -8.14
C LYS A 314 -17.53 -17.32 -8.58
N LYS A 315 -18.43 -17.11 -7.62
CA LYS A 315 -19.86 -16.90 -7.85
C LYS A 315 -20.09 -15.47 -8.33
N ARG A 316 -20.92 -15.31 -9.37
CA ARG A 316 -21.29 -13.98 -9.89
C ARG A 316 -21.93 -13.12 -8.81
N LYS A 317 -21.44 -11.89 -8.67
CA LYS A 317 -21.88 -10.90 -7.68
C LYS A 317 -22.13 -11.53 -6.32
N ASN A 318 -21.11 -12.22 -5.79
CA ASN A 318 -21.25 -12.96 -4.55
C ASN A 318 -21.38 -12.02 -3.34
N VAL A 319 -22.58 -11.49 -3.13
CA VAL A 319 -22.90 -10.54 -2.05
C VAL A 319 -22.74 -11.15 -0.65
N GLU A 320 -22.69 -12.48 -0.54
CA GLU A 320 -22.40 -13.19 0.70
C GLU A 320 -21.05 -12.79 1.30
N ILE A 321 -20.05 -12.47 0.46
CA ILE A 321 -18.73 -12.00 0.90
C ILE A 321 -18.89 -10.74 1.77
N MET A 322 -19.70 -9.78 1.31
CA MET A 322 -19.94 -8.54 2.04
C MET A 322 -20.75 -8.79 3.31
N TRP A 323 -21.77 -9.66 3.26
CA TRP A 323 -22.59 -9.97 4.42
C TRP A 323 -21.83 -10.72 5.52
N LEU A 324 -20.96 -11.65 5.15
CA LEU A 324 -20.10 -12.37 6.09
C LEU A 324 -19.08 -11.42 6.72
N ALA A 325 -18.37 -10.63 5.91
CA ALA A 325 -17.43 -9.62 6.41
C ALA A 325 -18.11 -8.60 7.36
N ALA A 326 -19.32 -8.18 7.01
CA ALA A 326 -20.14 -7.31 7.84
C ALA A 326 -20.49 -7.94 9.19
N THR A 327 -20.92 -9.20 9.17
CA THR A 327 -21.33 -9.94 10.37
C THR A 327 -20.15 -10.16 11.30
N ILE A 328 -19.00 -10.58 10.75
CA ILE A 328 -17.74 -10.73 11.49
C ILE A 328 -17.34 -9.41 12.13
N CYS A 329 -17.35 -8.30 11.36
CA CYS A 329 -17.00 -6.98 11.86
C CYS A 329 -17.90 -6.54 13.04
N ARG A 330 -19.22 -6.73 12.95
CA ARG A 330 -20.14 -6.40 14.05
C ARG A 330 -19.87 -7.21 15.30
N LYS A 331 -19.76 -8.53 15.15
CA LYS A 331 -19.46 -9.43 16.27
C LYS A 331 -18.13 -9.09 16.93
N LEU A 332 -17.15 -8.58 16.17
CA LEU A 332 -15.88 -8.05 16.69
C LEU A 332 -15.95 -6.58 17.15
N ASN A 333 -17.14 -6.04 17.44
CA ASN A 333 -17.33 -4.66 17.88
C ASN A 333 -16.74 -3.57 16.95
N GLY A 334 -16.57 -3.88 15.67
CA GLY A 334 -15.98 -2.98 14.69
C GLY A 334 -16.90 -1.88 14.18
N ILE A 335 -16.35 -1.06 13.28
CA ILE A 335 -17.10 -0.02 12.54
C ILE A 335 -17.34 -0.49 11.11
N ARG A 336 -18.52 -0.17 10.58
CA ARG A 336 -18.90 -0.48 9.21
C ARG A 336 -19.15 0.77 8.38
N PHE A 337 -18.61 0.78 7.17
CA PHE A 337 -18.84 1.78 6.15
C PHE A 337 -19.37 1.12 4.88
N THR A 338 -20.30 1.79 4.20
CA THR A 338 -20.83 1.34 2.90
C THR A 338 -20.61 2.40 1.85
N CYS A 339 -19.85 2.05 0.81
CA CYS A 339 -19.36 2.95 -0.20
C CYS A 339 -19.80 2.51 -1.61
N CYS A 340 -20.21 3.49 -2.42
CA CYS A 340 -20.35 3.34 -3.86
C CYS A 340 -20.04 4.69 -4.54
N LYS A 341 -20.00 4.73 -5.87
CA LYS A 341 -19.62 5.92 -6.66
C LYS A 341 -20.22 7.24 -6.18
N SER A 342 -21.49 7.26 -5.77
CA SER A 342 -22.20 8.49 -5.40
C SER A 342 -22.82 8.47 -4.01
N ALA A 343 -22.67 7.36 -3.27
CA ALA A 343 -23.30 7.13 -1.97
C ALA A 343 -24.83 7.36 -1.91
N LYS A 344 -25.54 7.33 -3.05
CA LYS A 344 -27.00 7.52 -3.15
C LYS A 344 -27.70 6.19 -3.34
N ASP A 345 -27.75 5.67 -4.56
CA ASP A 345 -28.69 4.63 -4.94
C ASP A 345 -28.26 3.24 -4.45
N ARG A 346 -27.12 2.72 -4.92
CA ARG A 346 -26.58 1.40 -4.49
C ARG A 346 -26.32 1.34 -2.99
N THR A 347 -25.78 2.41 -2.42
CA THR A 347 -25.58 2.52 -0.96
C THR A 347 -26.90 2.46 -0.22
N SER A 348 -27.97 3.08 -0.73
CA SER A 348 -29.29 2.95 -0.09
C SER A 348 -29.78 1.52 -0.11
N MET A 349 -29.59 0.80 -1.23
CA MET A 349 -29.98 -0.60 -1.33
C MET A 349 -29.25 -1.46 -0.30
N SER A 350 -27.93 -1.31 -0.17
CA SER A 350 -27.16 -2.07 0.79
C SER A 350 -27.47 -1.69 2.25
N VAL A 351 -27.46 -0.39 2.58
CA VAL A 351 -27.69 0.09 3.96
C VAL A 351 -29.07 -0.30 4.48
N THR A 352 -30.15 -0.17 3.69
CA THR A 352 -31.48 -0.58 4.16
C THR A 352 -31.58 -2.09 4.31
N LEU A 353 -30.92 -2.85 3.43
CA LEU A 353 -30.92 -4.32 3.52
C LEU A 353 -30.22 -4.77 4.79
N GLU A 354 -29.09 -4.17 5.08
CA GLU A 354 -28.35 -4.36 6.30
C GLU A 354 -29.18 -4.02 7.55
N GLN A 355 -29.81 -2.85 7.59
CA GLN A 355 -30.67 -2.43 8.69
C GLN A 355 -31.81 -3.43 8.93
N CYS A 356 -32.45 -3.93 7.86
CA CYS A 356 -33.47 -4.96 7.98
C CYS A 356 -32.92 -6.31 8.46
N SER A 357 -31.72 -6.70 8.04
CA SER A 357 -31.06 -7.90 8.55
C SER A 357 -30.78 -7.79 10.05
N ILE A 358 -30.28 -6.65 10.52
CA ILE A 358 -30.08 -6.39 11.96
C ILE A 358 -31.42 -6.48 12.71
N LEU A 359 -32.50 -5.87 12.18
CA LEU A 359 -33.82 -6.00 12.79
C LEU A 359 -34.30 -7.45 12.91
N ARG A 360 -34.02 -8.29 11.91
CA ARG A 360 -34.37 -9.72 11.93
C ARG A 360 -33.53 -10.48 12.95
N ASP A 361 -32.22 -10.26 12.93
CA ASP A 361 -31.25 -11.07 13.66
C ASP A 361 -31.16 -10.67 15.13
N GLU A 362 -31.28 -9.38 15.45
CA GLU A 362 -31.07 -8.84 16.80
C GLU A 362 -32.37 -8.33 17.46
N HIS A 363 -33.39 -7.99 16.68
CA HIS A 363 -34.65 -7.38 17.17
C HIS A 363 -35.91 -8.18 16.80
N GLN A 364 -35.75 -9.46 16.47
CA GLN A 364 -36.83 -10.42 16.26
C GLN A 364 -37.88 -9.97 15.21
N LEU A 365 -37.48 -9.22 14.18
CA LEU A 365 -38.34 -8.93 13.04
C LEU A 365 -38.72 -10.25 12.35
N HIS A 366 -40.01 -10.59 12.41
CA HIS A 366 -40.51 -11.82 11.82
C HIS A 366 -40.29 -11.85 10.31
N LYS A 367 -39.84 -13.00 9.79
CA LYS A 367 -39.44 -13.21 8.39
C LYS A 367 -40.48 -12.74 7.36
N ASP A 368 -41.77 -12.88 7.67
CA ASP A 368 -42.88 -12.48 6.79
C ASP A 368 -42.97 -10.95 6.60
N PHE A 369 -42.42 -10.17 7.53
CA PHE A 369 -42.37 -8.71 7.44
C PHE A 369 -41.05 -8.18 6.89
N PHE A 370 -40.06 -9.04 6.60
CA PHE A 370 -38.72 -8.62 6.17
C PHE A 370 -38.76 -7.75 4.91
N ILE A 371 -39.42 -8.23 3.85
CA ILE A 371 -39.55 -7.49 2.58
C ILE A 371 -40.35 -6.21 2.78
N ARG A 372 -41.43 -6.27 3.56
CA ARG A 372 -42.28 -5.09 3.83
C ARG A 372 -41.51 -4.00 4.57
N ALA A 373 -40.71 -4.38 5.57
CA ALA A 373 -39.86 -3.44 6.29
C ALA A 373 -38.79 -2.84 5.36
N LEU A 374 -38.16 -3.67 4.53
CA LEU A 374 -37.14 -3.24 3.56
C LEU A 374 -37.71 -2.23 2.55
N ASP A 375 -38.88 -2.53 2.00
CA ASP A 375 -39.55 -1.65 1.05
C ASP A 375 -39.98 -0.33 1.70
N CYS A 376 -40.47 -0.37 2.94
CA CYS A 376 -40.80 0.81 3.72
C CYS A 376 -39.58 1.70 3.94
N MET A 377 -38.44 1.14 4.38
CA MET A 377 -37.19 1.89 4.55
C MET A 377 -36.70 2.53 3.25
N ARG A 378 -36.90 1.87 2.10
CA ARG A 378 -36.47 2.39 0.80
C ARG A 378 -37.42 3.43 0.22
N ARG A 379 -38.72 3.35 0.52
CA ARG A 379 -39.74 4.26 0.01
C ARG A 379 -39.88 5.52 0.86
N GLU A 380 -39.77 5.39 2.18
CA GLU A 380 -40.12 6.43 3.15
C GLU A 380 -39.03 6.70 4.20
N GLY A 381 -37.96 5.89 4.24
CA GLY A 381 -36.88 6.03 5.20
C GLY A 381 -35.83 7.08 4.82
N CYS A 382 -34.86 7.30 5.72
CA CYS A 382 -33.85 8.37 5.58
C CYS A 382 -33.06 8.34 4.26
N ARG A 383 -32.91 7.15 3.67
CA ARG A 383 -32.13 6.97 2.44
C ARG A 383 -32.78 7.62 1.20
N ILE A 384 -34.11 7.65 1.11
CA ILE A 384 -34.77 8.38 0.00
C ILE A 384 -34.63 9.90 0.18
N GLU A 385 -34.59 10.39 1.41
CA GLU A 385 -34.35 11.81 1.71
C GLU A 385 -32.92 12.24 1.33
N ASN A 386 -31.95 11.33 1.45
CA ASN A 386 -30.60 11.58 0.94
C ASN A 386 -30.61 11.75 -0.59
N VAL A 387 -31.40 10.94 -1.31
CA VAL A 387 -31.57 11.10 -2.76
C VAL A 387 -32.22 12.45 -3.07
N LEU A 388 -33.31 12.80 -2.37
CA LEU A 388 -33.97 14.11 -2.52
C LEU A 388 -33.01 15.28 -2.32
N LYS A 389 -32.19 15.27 -1.26
CA LYS A 389 -31.25 16.36 -0.98
C LYS A 389 -30.24 16.56 -2.12
N ASN A 390 -29.79 15.46 -2.72
CA ASN A 390 -28.75 15.44 -3.75
C ASN A 390 -29.26 15.74 -5.17
N ILE A 391 -30.40 15.16 -5.56
CA ILE A 391 -30.92 15.25 -6.95
C ILE A 391 -32.29 15.92 -7.04
N LYS A 392 -32.81 16.44 -5.93
CA LYS A 392 -34.11 17.14 -5.83
C LYS A 392 -35.32 16.27 -6.23
N CYS A 393 -35.18 14.94 -6.18
CA CYS A 393 -36.24 13.99 -6.48
C CYS A 393 -36.18 12.79 -5.53
N ARG A 394 -37.36 12.27 -5.12
CA ARG A 394 -37.50 11.01 -4.37
C ARG A 394 -37.59 9.80 -5.30
N LYS A 395 -36.64 9.67 -6.23
CA LYS A 395 -36.52 8.52 -7.14
C LYS A 395 -35.06 8.09 -7.24
N TYR A 396 -34.79 6.81 -7.01
CA TYR A 396 -33.49 6.22 -7.26
C TYR A 396 -33.18 6.22 -8.77
N ALA A 397 -31.96 6.57 -9.12
CA ALA A 397 -31.53 6.75 -10.52
C ALA A 397 -31.19 5.41 -11.20
N PHE A 398 -32.16 4.49 -11.23
CA PHE A 398 -32.07 3.20 -11.93
C PHE A 398 -33.14 3.10 -13.02
N ASN A 399 -32.82 2.42 -14.12
CA ASN A 399 -33.81 1.96 -15.09
C ASN A 399 -34.09 0.45 -14.95
N MET A 400 -35.21 0.00 -15.49
CA MET A 400 -35.68 -1.39 -15.31
C MET A 400 -34.71 -2.42 -15.90
N LEU A 401 -34.05 -2.11 -17.01
CA LEU A 401 -33.05 -3.00 -17.63
C LEU A 401 -31.80 -3.13 -16.76
N GLN A 402 -31.32 -2.03 -16.16
CA GLN A 402 -30.20 -2.04 -15.22
C GLN A 402 -30.52 -2.92 -14.01
N LEU A 403 -31.73 -2.81 -13.45
CA LEU A 403 -32.14 -3.59 -12.28
C LEU A 403 -32.20 -5.10 -12.54
N MET A 404 -32.34 -5.55 -13.80
CA MET A 404 -32.23 -6.98 -14.12
C MET A 404 -30.85 -7.54 -13.79
N ALA A 405 -29.79 -6.71 -13.81
CA ALA A 405 -28.44 -7.11 -13.42
C ALA A 405 -28.24 -7.13 -11.89
N PHE A 406 -29.17 -6.62 -11.09
CA PHE A 406 -29.01 -6.55 -9.63
C PHE A 406 -29.48 -7.85 -8.96
N PRO A 407 -28.82 -8.30 -7.88
CA PRO A 407 -29.37 -9.33 -7.00
C PRO A 407 -30.74 -8.89 -6.46
N LYS A 408 -31.65 -9.85 -6.25
CA LYS A 408 -33.07 -9.59 -5.91
C LYS A 408 -33.24 -8.61 -4.74
N TYR A 409 -32.52 -8.82 -3.64
CA TYR A 409 -32.63 -7.98 -2.44
C TYR A 409 -32.02 -6.58 -2.60
N TYR A 410 -31.23 -6.32 -3.64
CA TYR A 410 -30.64 -5.00 -3.93
C TYR A 410 -31.47 -4.17 -4.91
N ARG A 411 -32.69 -4.61 -5.24
CA ARG A 411 -33.60 -3.85 -6.12
C ARG A 411 -34.52 -2.95 -5.31
N PRO A 412 -34.72 -1.68 -5.71
CA PRO A 412 -35.69 -0.80 -5.07
C PRO A 412 -37.14 -1.26 -5.37
N PRO A 413 -38.11 -0.92 -4.50
CA PRO A 413 -39.52 -1.23 -4.74
C PRO A 413 -40.07 -0.43 -5.94
N GLU A 414 -41.08 -0.98 -6.60
CA GLU A 414 -41.73 -0.33 -7.75
C GLU A 414 -42.29 1.06 -7.40
N GLY A 415 -42.16 1.99 -8.35
CA GLY A 415 -42.54 3.39 -8.17
C GLY A 415 -41.51 4.26 -7.46
N THR A 416 -40.39 3.70 -6.99
CA THR A 416 -39.32 4.46 -6.30
C THR A 416 -38.06 4.69 -7.14
N TYR A 417 -38.05 4.27 -8.41
CA TYR A 417 -36.91 4.42 -9.31
C TYR A 417 -37.35 4.92 -10.69
N GLY A 418 -36.44 5.55 -11.42
CA GLY A 418 -36.67 6.06 -12.77
C GLY A 418 -35.92 7.38 -13.02
N LYS A 419 -36.14 7.98 -14.20
CA LYS A 419 -35.64 9.33 -14.47
C LYS A 419 -36.39 10.33 -13.59
N ALA A 420 -35.66 11.31 -13.06
CA ALA A 420 -36.29 12.50 -12.52
C ALA A 420 -37.01 13.20 -13.68
N ASP A 421 -38.28 13.55 -13.48
CA ASP A 421 -39.00 14.42 -14.40
C ASP A 421 -38.39 15.82 -14.19
N THR A 422 -37.39 16.17 -14.99
CA THR A 422 -36.76 17.50 -15.02
C THR A 422 -37.62 18.50 -15.76
#